data_AF-A0A6G1STY8-F1
#
_entry.id   AF-A0A6G1STY8-F1
#
_cell.length_a   1.000
_cell.length_b   1.000
_cell.length_c   1.000
_cell.angle_alpha   90.00
_cell.angle_beta   90.00
_cell.angle_gamma   90.00
#
_symmetry.space_group_name_H-M   'P 1'
#
loop_
_entity.id
_entity.type
_entity.pdbx_description
1 polymer ?
#
loop_
_entity_poly.entity_id
_entity_poly.type
_entity_poly.pdbx_seq_one_letter_code
_entity_poly.pdbx_strand_id
1 'polypeptide(L)'
;MPDHLDAAGDPQKPEGIHPLGQPDARFPVFYEQSVPNGLRVMSEFFIALARRDLEEIADLMHYPLASYEGTEPEVIESREQLLASPPKSLNVTSQGKSHIQPGAYDLLDGIKIHVYNPVGAGLSLTYSRFGEGGHKVLQCDGIYAVTNNDGKWGIQMMSTIVTPREMLHVTYPDAEQAAMRRGHDWMLGYTLRDQSVLNSTRLPGRSASAGLGNPRLNAGSARGGDPMAGYRIAGVKSRLAVNEQTQADIDAADANFPQFAEWPAVASGSGITPSTSRRPRCCTPRWTRCTC
;
A
#
# COMPACT_ATOMS: atom_id res chain seq x y z
N MET A 1 24.19 -13.28 14.44
CA MET A 1 23.77 -12.78 13.12
C MET A 1 24.63 -11.56 12.83
N PRO A 2 25.10 -11.33 11.60
CA PRO A 2 26.04 -10.25 11.35
C PRO A 2 25.39 -8.88 11.57
N ASP A 3 26.10 -8.00 12.28
CA ASP A 3 25.75 -6.62 12.67
C ASP A 3 25.64 -5.64 11.47
N HIS A 4 25.09 -6.07 10.33
CA HIS A 4 24.99 -5.28 9.10
C HIS A 4 23.70 -4.46 8.96
N LEU A 5 22.85 -4.39 9.99
CA LEU A 5 21.53 -3.75 9.87
C LEU A 5 21.49 -2.24 10.21
N ASP A 6 22.59 -1.65 10.68
CA ASP A 6 22.58 -0.28 11.22
C ASP A 6 23.36 0.76 10.37
N ALA A 7 23.76 0.44 9.15
CA ALA A 7 24.38 1.44 8.28
C ALA A 7 23.30 2.40 7.73
N ALA A 8 23.06 3.48 8.46
CA ALA A 8 22.17 4.61 8.16
C ALA A 8 22.65 5.44 6.94
N GLY A 9 22.67 4.80 5.77
CA GLY A 9 22.98 5.43 4.50
C GLY A 9 21.79 5.32 3.55
N ASP A 10 21.61 6.33 2.69
CA ASP A 10 20.63 6.24 1.61
C ASP A 10 20.90 5.00 0.74
N PRO A 11 19.85 4.28 0.29
CA PRO A 11 19.98 3.16 -0.63
C PRO A 11 20.75 3.56 -1.89
N GLN A 12 21.75 2.75 -2.25
CA GLN A 12 22.63 3.04 -3.38
C GLN A 12 21.99 2.64 -4.71
N LYS A 13 22.35 3.38 -5.77
CA LYS A 13 21.96 3.05 -7.14
C LYS A 13 22.53 1.67 -7.51
N PRO A 14 21.71 0.72 -8.01
CA PRO A 14 22.21 -0.59 -8.41
C PRO A 14 23.12 -0.48 -9.63
N GLU A 15 24.15 -1.33 -9.68
CA GLU A 15 25.04 -1.44 -10.84
C GLU A 15 24.29 -1.91 -12.09
N GLY A 16 24.77 -1.48 -13.27
CA GLY A 16 24.25 -1.93 -14.56
C GLY A 16 22.88 -1.37 -14.96
N ILE A 17 22.25 -0.52 -14.14
CA ILE A 17 21.01 0.15 -14.55
C ILE A 17 21.29 1.19 -15.65
N HIS A 18 20.41 1.22 -16.66
CA HIS A 18 20.46 2.23 -17.72
C HIS A 18 20.45 3.65 -17.10
N PRO A 19 21.17 4.64 -17.67
CA PRO A 19 21.23 5.99 -17.10
C PRO A 19 19.87 6.67 -16.87
N LEU A 20 18.87 6.30 -17.66
CA LEU A 20 17.48 6.78 -17.57
C LEU A 20 16.51 5.73 -17.01
N GLY A 21 17.04 4.62 -16.52
CA GLY A 21 16.25 3.49 -16.02
C GLY A 21 15.79 3.71 -14.59
N GLN A 22 14.56 3.30 -14.28
CA GLN A 22 14.06 3.21 -12.92
C GLN A 22 14.29 1.78 -12.39
N PRO A 23 14.87 1.61 -11.19
CA PRO A 23 15.02 0.30 -10.60
C PRO A 23 13.66 -0.22 -10.15
N ASP A 24 13.53 -1.55 -10.16
CA ASP A 24 12.34 -2.25 -9.69
C ASP A 24 12.72 -3.44 -8.80
N ALA A 25 11.72 -4.23 -8.42
CA ALA A 25 11.83 -5.36 -7.52
C ALA A 25 12.80 -6.47 -7.95
N ARG A 26 13.34 -6.44 -9.19
CA ARG A 26 14.38 -7.37 -9.65
C ARG A 26 15.77 -7.04 -9.09
N PHE A 27 15.99 -5.81 -8.63
CA PHE A 27 17.28 -5.40 -8.07
C PHE A 27 17.34 -5.71 -6.57
N PRO A 28 18.47 -6.23 -6.06
CA PRO A 28 18.62 -6.59 -4.65
C PRO A 28 18.29 -5.46 -3.67
N VAL A 29 18.66 -4.21 -4.00
CA VAL A 29 18.37 -3.02 -3.19
C VAL A 29 16.87 -2.86 -2.85
N PHE A 30 15.95 -3.43 -3.64
CA PHE A 30 14.51 -3.34 -3.36
C PHE A 30 14.04 -4.31 -2.29
N TYR A 31 14.70 -5.45 -2.07
CA TYR A 31 14.22 -6.50 -1.18
C TYR A 31 15.19 -6.88 -0.05
N GLU A 32 16.51 -6.71 -0.21
CA GLU A 32 17.51 -7.21 0.74
C GLU A 32 17.37 -6.64 2.15
N GLN A 33 16.93 -5.39 2.26
CA GLN A 33 16.67 -4.76 3.56
C GLN A 33 15.20 -4.71 3.92
N SER A 34 14.33 -4.36 2.97
CA SER A 34 12.93 -4.05 3.24
C SER A 34 12.10 -5.28 3.59
N VAL A 35 12.34 -6.41 2.92
CA VAL A 35 11.60 -7.64 3.18
C VAL A 35 11.99 -8.24 4.55
N PRO A 36 13.27 -8.46 4.86
CA PRO A 36 13.66 -8.97 6.19
C PRO A 36 13.25 -8.04 7.33
N ASN A 37 13.47 -6.73 7.21
CA ASN A 37 13.08 -5.80 8.28
C ASN A 37 11.56 -5.66 8.41
N GLY A 38 10.81 -5.65 7.30
CA GLY A 38 9.36 -5.66 7.32
C GLY A 38 8.80 -6.88 8.06
N LEU A 39 9.28 -8.07 7.74
CA LEU A 39 8.89 -9.31 8.42
C LEU A 39 9.31 -9.33 9.89
N ARG A 40 10.50 -8.83 10.21
CA ARG A 40 11.00 -8.69 11.58
C ARG A 40 10.07 -7.82 12.41
N VAL A 41 9.81 -6.59 11.99
CA VAL A 41 8.93 -5.64 12.68
C VAL A 41 7.53 -6.24 12.88
N MET A 42 6.97 -6.89 11.86
CA MET A 42 5.64 -7.51 11.99
C MET A 42 5.63 -8.70 12.96
N SER A 43 6.71 -9.48 13.02
CA SER A 43 6.84 -10.60 13.95
C SER A 43 6.99 -10.10 15.39
N GLU A 44 7.84 -9.09 15.62
CA GLU A 44 8.02 -8.41 16.91
C GLU A 44 6.70 -7.79 17.38
N PHE A 45 5.97 -7.12 16.47
CA PHE A 45 4.65 -6.54 16.78
C PHE A 45 3.66 -7.61 17.23
N PHE A 46 3.59 -8.76 16.54
CA PHE A 46 2.70 -9.84 16.97
C PHE A 46 3.12 -10.43 18.32
N ILE A 47 4.42 -10.57 18.58
CA ILE A 47 4.93 -11.04 19.89
C ILE A 47 4.51 -10.10 21.01
N ALA A 48 4.73 -8.79 20.84
CA ALA A 48 4.33 -7.77 21.79
C ALA A 48 2.81 -7.77 22.01
N LEU A 49 2.03 -7.88 20.93
CA LEU A 49 0.58 -8.03 20.99
C LEU A 49 0.15 -9.27 21.78
N ALA A 50 0.75 -10.43 21.52
CA ALA A 50 0.44 -11.68 22.22
C ALA A 50 0.77 -11.60 23.72
N ARG A 51 1.83 -10.85 24.08
CA ARG A 51 2.22 -10.57 25.47
C ARG A 51 1.37 -9.49 26.14
N ARG A 52 0.54 -8.77 25.37
CA ARG A 52 -0.21 -7.60 25.83
C ARG A 52 0.72 -6.46 26.31
N ASP A 53 1.89 -6.36 25.69
CA ASP A 53 2.90 -5.35 26.04
C ASP A 53 2.71 -4.11 25.16
N LEU A 54 1.94 -3.14 25.66
CA LEU A 54 1.66 -1.91 24.92
C LEU A 54 2.91 -1.02 24.76
N GLU A 55 3.89 -1.14 25.66
CA GLU A 55 5.14 -0.39 25.55
C GLU A 55 6.02 -0.92 24.42
N GLU A 56 6.19 -2.25 24.35
CA GLU A 56 6.92 -2.92 23.27
C GLU A 56 6.22 -2.67 21.91
N ILE A 57 4.88 -2.67 21.88
CA ILE A 57 4.12 -2.24 20.69
C ILE A 57 4.47 -0.80 20.31
N ALA A 58 4.47 0.12 21.27
CA ALA A 58 4.68 1.54 21.01
C ALA A 58 6.08 1.86 20.48
N ASP A 59 7.10 1.06 20.84
CA ASP A 59 8.48 1.23 20.39
C ASP A 59 8.70 0.77 18.94
N LEU A 60 7.82 -0.10 18.43
CA LEU A 60 7.79 -0.59 17.04
C LEU A 60 7.08 0.37 16.08
N MET A 61 6.52 1.47 16.58
CA MET A 61 5.81 2.47 15.77
C MET A 61 6.72 3.63 15.36
N HIS A 62 6.37 4.24 14.23
CA HIS A 62 6.81 5.57 13.84
C HIS A 62 5.71 6.57 14.14
N TYR A 63 6.12 7.75 14.64
CA TYR A 63 5.20 8.84 14.96
C TYR A 63 5.43 10.03 14.02
N PRO A 64 4.37 10.71 13.55
CA PRO A 64 2.95 10.39 13.78
C PRO A 64 2.52 9.07 13.13
N LEU A 65 1.72 8.26 13.83
CA LEU A 65 1.15 6.99 13.37
C LEU A 65 -0.28 7.24 12.89
N ALA A 66 -0.69 6.62 11.78
CA ALA A 66 -2.11 6.56 11.41
C ALA A 66 -2.69 5.15 11.67
N SER A 67 -3.83 5.10 12.35
CA SER A 67 -4.58 3.87 12.63
C SER A 67 -5.96 3.94 12.00
N TYR A 68 -6.37 2.86 11.34
CA TYR A 68 -7.72 2.68 10.82
C TYR A 68 -8.41 1.50 11.50
N GLU A 69 -9.44 1.81 12.29
CA GLU A 69 -10.42 0.83 12.79
C GLU A 69 -11.85 1.15 12.30
N GLY A 70 -11.94 2.06 11.33
CA GLY A 70 -13.17 2.55 10.71
C GLY A 70 -12.85 3.18 9.35
N THR A 71 -13.70 4.11 8.91
CA THR A 71 -13.56 4.76 7.59
C THR A 71 -12.59 5.95 7.57
N GLU A 72 -12.26 6.51 8.74
CA GLU A 72 -11.35 7.64 8.88
C GLU A 72 -10.13 7.25 9.72
N PRO A 73 -8.95 7.83 9.45
CA PRO A 73 -7.75 7.59 10.23
C PRO A 73 -7.80 8.34 11.56
N GLU A 74 -7.44 7.62 12.62
CA GLU A 74 -6.98 8.21 13.87
C GLU A 74 -5.48 8.48 13.76
N VAL A 75 -5.05 9.72 14.03
CA VAL A 75 -3.64 10.10 14.00
C VAL A 75 -3.13 10.22 15.43
N ILE A 76 -2.07 9.47 15.71
CA ILE A 76 -1.44 9.36 17.02
C ILE A 76 -0.07 10.02 16.90
N GLU A 77 0.10 11.16 17.54
CA GLU A 77 1.24 12.07 17.34
C GLU A 77 2.50 11.62 18.08
N SER A 78 2.36 10.81 19.13
CA SER A 78 3.50 10.37 19.94
C SER A 78 3.29 9.02 20.62
N ARG A 79 4.39 8.46 21.14
CA ARG A 79 4.40 7.26 21.98
C ARG A 79 3.49 7.43 23.19
N GLU A 80 3.60 8.57 23.88
CA GLU A 80 2.82 8.87 25.07
C GLU A 80 1.32 8.93 24.76
N GLN A 81 0.95 9.48 23.60
CA GLN A 81 -0.45 9.48 23.16
C GLN A 81 -0.95 8.05 22.92
N LEU A 82 -0.15 7.18 22.28
CA LEU A 82 -0.54 5.78 22.07
C LEU A 82 -0.75 5.06 23.40
N LEU A 83 0.15 5.25 24.36
CA LEU A 83 0.05 4.62 25.68
C LEU A 83 -1.17 5.10 26.47
N ALA A 84 -1.48 6.39 26.38
CA ALA A 84 -2.61 6.98 27.09
C ALA A 84 -3.96 6.62 26.46
N SER A 85 -4.03 6.51 25.13
CA SER A 85 -5.27 6.25 24.40
C SER A 85 -5.02 5.34 23.19
N PRO A 86 -4.80 4.03 23.42
CA PRO A 86 -4.56 3.09 22.33
C PRO A 86 -5.83 2.81 21.52
N PRO A 87 -5.70 2.53 20.20
CA PRO A 87 -6.79 2.02 19.37
C PRO A 87 -7.42 0.75 19.98
N LYS A 88 -8.70 0.47 19.71
CA LYS A 88 -9.45 -0.60 20.39
C LYS A 88 -8.83 -1.98 20.16
N SER A 89 -8.20 -2.19 19.00
CA SER A 89 -7.50 -3.43 18.64
C SER A 89 -6.22 -3.65 19.45
N LEU A 90 -5.61 -2.57 19.95
CA LEU A 90 -4.38 -2.57 20.77
C LEU A 90 -4.65 -2.30 22.25
N ASN A 91 -5.88 -1.94 22.61
CA ASN A 91 -6.20 -1.50 23.96
C ASN A 91 -6.21 -2.66 24.95
N VAL A 92 -5.10 -2.81 25.68
CA VAL A 92 -4.89 -3.82 26.74
C VAL A 92 -5.08 -3.27 28.15
N THR A 93 -5.36 -1.97 28.30
CA THR A 93 -5.28 -1.27 29.59
C THR A 93 -6.49 -1.50 30.50
N SER A 94 -7.47 -2.29 30.05
CA SER A 94 -8.79 -2.47 30.66
C SER A 94 -9.65 -1.20 30.79
N GLN A 95 -9.17 -0.07 30.25
CA GLN A 95 -9.87 1.22 30.25
C GLN A 95 -10.42 1.54 28.86
N GLY A 96 -11.65 2.07 28.78
CA GLY A 96 -12.26 2.43 27.49
C GLY A 96 -12.71 1.23 26.66
N LYS A 97 -12.90 1.44 25.35
CA LYS A 97 -13.36 0.39 24.43
C LYS A 97 -12.17 -0.48 23.99
N SER A 98 -12.32 -1.80 24.06
CA SER A 98 -11.30 -2.75 23.65
C SER A 98 -11.90 -3.96 22.91
N HIS A 99 -11.16 -4.49 21.95
CA HIS A 99 -11.42 -5.79 21.31
C HIS A 99 -10.69 -6.94 22.02
N ILE A 100 -9.98 -6.67 23.12
CA ILE A 100 -9.20 -7.62 23.91
C ILE A 100 -9.94 -7.89 25.22
N GLN A 101 -10.51 -9.09 25.35
CA GLN A 101 -11.15 -9.53 26.59
C GLN A 101 -10.08 -10.04 27.59
N PRO A 102 -10.33 -9.97 28.91
CA PRO A 102 -9.47 -10.64 29.89
C PRO A 102 -9.28 -12.13 29.56
N GLY A 103 -8.06 -12.64 29.72
CA GLY A 103 -7.72 -14.04 29.40
C GLY A 103 -7.69 -14.38 27.90
N ALA A 104 -7.95 -13.42 27.00
CA ALA A 104 -7.89 -13.67 25.56
C ALA A 104 -6.45 -13.81 25.08
N TYR A 105 -6.22 -14.72 24.14
CA TYR A 105 -4.94 -14.93 23.47
C TYR A 105 -5.09 -14.92 21.95
N ASP A 106 -3.99 -14.64 21.26
CA ASP A 106 -3.97 -14.52 19.80
C ASP A 106 -3.12 -15.66 19.20
N LEU A 107 -3.61 -16.26 18.10
CA LEU A 107 -2.86 -17.23 17.30
C LEU A 107 -2.54 -16.60 15.94
N LEU A 108 -1.26 -16.59 15.59
CA LEU A 108 -0.79 -16.10 14.29
C LEU A 108 -1.27 -17.03 13.19
N ASP A 109 -2.06 -16.51 12.25
CA ASP A 109 -2.54 -17.27 11.09
C ASP A 109 -1.62 -17.05 9.88
N GLY A 110 -1.10 -15.83 9.69
CA GLY A 110 -0.12 -15.58 8.64
C GLY A 110 0.35 -14.14 8.50
N ILE A 111 1.51 -13.98 7.86
CA ILE A 111 2.08 -12.70 7.44
C ILE A 111 2.29 -12.77 5.93
N LYS A 112 1.82 -11.76 5.19
CA LYS A 112 2.01 -11.66 3.73
C LYS A 112 2.59 -10.30 3.36
N ILE A 113 3.43 -10.28 2.33
CA ILE A 113 4.01 -9.05 1.77
C ILE A 113 3.25 -8.74 0.48
N HIS A 114 2.82 -7.48 0.33
CA HIS A 114 2.08 -7.01 -0.84
C HIS A 114 2.93 -6.13 -1.75
N VAL A 115 3.73 -5.26 -1.15
CA VAL A 115 4.60 -4.30 -1.86
C VAL A 115 5.85 -4.07 -1.04
N TYR A 116 6.97 -3.82 -1.71
CA TYR A 116 8.23 -3.49 -1.08
C TYR A 116 9.11 -2.66 -2.00
N ASN A 117 9.98 -1.85 -1.41
CA ASN A 117 11.04 -1.11 -2.06
C ASN A 117 12.10 -0.72 -1.01
N PRO A 118 13.18 0.00 -1.38
CA PRO A 118 14.31 0.21 -0.45
C PRO A 118 13.95 0.91 0.87
N VAL A 119 12.81 1.62 0.96
CA VAL A 119 12.45 2.42 2.13
C VAL A 119 11.24 1.92 2.90
N GLY A 120 10.63 0.82 2.48
CA GLY A 120 9.50 0.27 3.19
C GLY A 120 8.84 -0.92 2.53
N ALA A 121 7.89 -1.50 3.25
CA ALA A 121 7.10 -2.63 2.83
C ALA A 121 5.64 -2.48 3.31
N GLY A 122 4.70 -2.89 2.46
CA GLY A 122 3.30 -3.07 2.80
C GLY A 122 3.04 -4.55 3.09
N LEU A 123 2.58 -4.86 4.30
CA LEU A 123 2.34 -6.22 4.78
C LEU A 123 0.90 -6.38 5.25
N SER A 124 0.40 -7.61 5.25
CA SER A 124 -0.78 -7.99 6.02
C SER A 124 -0.42 -8.99 7.12
N LEU A 125 -1.06 -8.84 8.27
CA LEU A 125 -1.02 -9.77 9.39
C LEU A 125 -2.44 -10.28 9.63
N THR A 126 -2.65 -11.59 9.57
CA THR A 126 -3.90 -12.23 9.97
C THR A 126 -3.64 -13.02 11.24
N TYR A 127 -4.51 -12.86 12.23
CA TYR A 127 -4.47 -13.66 13.45
C TYR A 127 -5.88 -13.90 13.98
N SER A 128 -6.05 -15.00 14.69
CA SER A 128 -7.30 -15.39 15.32
C SER A 128 -7.23 -15.11 16.81
N ARG A 129 -8.22 -14.42 17.36
CA ARG A 129 -8.33 -14.17 18.80
C ARG A 129 -9.27 -15.19 19.44
N PHE A 130 -8.81 -15.79 20.52
CA PHE A 130 -9.55 -16.74 21.33
C PHE A 130 -9.86 -16.13 22.68
N GLY A 131 -11.07 -16.38 23.21
CA GLY A 131 -11.41 -16.03 24.59
C GLY A 131 -10.75 -16.97 25.60
N GLU A 132 -10.94 -16.69 26.88
CA GLU A 132 -10.41 -17.50 28.00
C GLU A 132 -10.78 -18.99 27.88
N GLY A 133 -12.00 -19.29 27.41
CA GLY A 133 -12.48 -20.66 27.20
C GLY A 133 -11.90 -21.39 25.98
N GLY A 134 -10.93 -20.80 25.26
CA GLY A 134 -10.28 -21.43 24.11
C GLY A 134 -11.13 -21.51 22.85
N HIS A 135 -12.20 -20.72 22.75
CA HIS A 135 -12.99 -20.58 21.53
C HIS A 135 -12.61 -19.32 20.77
N LYS A 136 -12.47 -19.42 19.44
CA LYS A 136 -12.28 -18.24 18.58
C LYS A 136 -13.45 -17.28 18.79
N VAL A 137 -13.15 -16.01 19.02
CA VAL A 137 -14.12 -14.91 19.19
C VAL A 137 -14.03 -13.91 18.05
N LEU A 138 -12.82 -13.67 17.53
CA LEU A 138 -12.57 -12.72 16.45
C LEU A 138 -11.56 -13.29 15.46
N GLN A 139 -11.66 -12.88 14.21
CA GLN A 139 -10.56 -12.83 13.28
C GLN A 139 -10.11 -11.38 13.13
N CYS A 140 -8.80 -11.16 13.13
CA CYS A 140 -8.21 -9.86 12.94
C CYS A 140 -7.37 -9.89 11.67
N ASP A 141 -7.76 -9.06 10.71
CA ASP A 141 -7.06 -8.88 9.44
C ASP A 141 -6.50 -7.47 9.39
N GLY A 142 -5.18 -7.36 9.48
CA GLY A 142 -4.48 -6.08 9.51
C GLY A 142 -3.67 -5.83 8.24
N ILE A 143 -3.63 -4.57 7.79
CA ILE A 143 -2.73 -4.05 6.74
C ILE A 143 -1.80 -3.02 7.38
N TYR A 144 -0.50 -3.14 7.12
CA TYR A 144 0.55 -2.36 7.78
C TYR A 144 1.50 -1.79 6.74
N ALA A 145 1.87 -0.52 6.92
CA ALA A 145 2.99 0.09 6.21
C ALA A 145 4.17 0.20 7.17
N VAL A 146 5.17 -0.65 6.94
CA VAL A 146 6.44 -0.62 7.67
C VAL A 146 7.43 0.21 6.86
N THR A 147 8.04 1.22 7.48
CA THR A 147 8.91 2.18 6.80
C THR A 147 10.26 2.32 7.47
N ASN A 148 11.26 2.71 6.68
CA ASN A 148 12.57 3.14 7.13
C ASN A 148 12.66 4.67 7.17
N ASN A 149 12.69 5.21 8.38
CA ASN A 149 12.84 6.64 8.65
C ASN A 149 14.15 6.83 9.40
N ASP A 150 15.13 7.46 8.76
CA ASP A 150 16.44 7.74 9.34
C ASP A 150 17.15 6.50 9.90
N GLY A 151 17.05 5.37 9.18
CA GLY A 151 17.65 4.09 9.57
C GLY A 151 16.76 3.25 10.50
N LYS A 152 15.73 3.82 11.12
CA LYS A 152 14.80 3.09 11.99
C LYS A 152 13.65 2.47 11.18
N TRP A 153 13.48 1.16 11.31
CA TRP A 153 12.32 0.43 10.78
C TRP A 153 11.19 0.38 11.81
N GLY A 154 9.96 0.69 11.38
CA GLY A 154 8.78 0.71 12.26
C GLY A 154 7.47 0.86 11.49
N ILE A 155 6.35 0.64 12.16
CA ILE A 155 5.01 0.77 11.58
C ILE A 155 4.61 2.25 11.57
N GLN A 156 4.37 2.81 10.38
CA GLN A 156 3.92 4.20 10.21
C GLN A 156 2.41 4.32 10.01
N MET A 157 1.79 3.25 9.50
CA MET A 157 0.35 3.19 9.27
C MET A 157 -0.13 1.76 9.49
N MET A 158 -1.29 1.62 10.13
CA MET A 158 -1.98 0.36 10.27
C MET A 158 -3.47 0.49 10.04
N SER A 159 -4.09 -0.57 9.54
CA SER A 159 -5.54 -0.73 9.47
C SER A 159 -5.87 -2.12 9.97
N THR A 160 -6.78 -2.23 10.94
CA THR A 160 -7.18 -3.51 11.51
C THR A 160 -8.68 -3.68 11.35
N ILE A 161 -9.07 -4.73 10.61
CA ILE A 161 -10.45 -5.17 10.50
C ILE A 161 -10.65 -6.29 11.52
N VAL A 162 -11.65 -6.12 12.38
CA VAL A 162 -12.02 -7.10 13.39
C VAL A 162 -13.35 -7.72 12.99
N THR A 163 -13.35 -9.01 12.66
CA THR A 163 -14.53 -9.76 12.26
C THR A 163 -14.95 -10.71 13.37
N PRO A 164 -16.13 -10.53 13.99
CA PRO A 164 -16.68 -11.48 14.95
C PRO A 164 -16.81 -12.87 14.34
N ARG A 165 -16.63 -13.91 15.16
CA ARG A 165 -16.68 -15.31 14.70
C ARG A 165 -17.96 -15.62 13.94
N GLU A 166 -19.09 -15.16 14.44
CA GLU A 166 -20.41 -15.34 13.86
C GLU A 166 -20.58 -14.64 12.50
N MET A 167 -19.68 -13.73 12.15
CA MET A 167 -19.69 -13.02 10.86
C MET A 167 -18.69 -13.58 9.85
N LEU A 168 -17.85 -14.56 10.21
CA LEU A 168 -16.80 -15.09 9.31
C LEU A 168 -17.33 -15.78 8.06
N HIS A 169 -18.60 -16.19 8.06
CA HIS A 169 -19.26 -16.82 6.91
C HIS A 169 -20.15 -15.84 6.13
N VAL A 170 -20.19 -14.58 6.55
CA VAL A 170 -20.99 -13.54 5.90
C VAL A 170 -20.15 -12.92 4.80
N THR A 171 -20.66 -12.97 3.57
CA THR A 171 -20.10 -12.27 2.41
C THR A 171 -20.89 -10.99 2.16
N TYR A 172 -20.23 -9.96 1.64
CA TYR A 172 -20.86 -8.68 1.25
C TYR A 172 -20.65 -8.44 -0.26
N PRO A 173 -21.44 -9.11 -1.13
CA PRO A 173 -21.20 -9.08 -2.57
C PRO A 173 -21.29 -7.69 -3.19
N ASP A 174 -22.11 -6.81 -2.61
CA ASP A 174 -22.24 -5.42 -3.00
C ASP A 174 -20.97 -4.62 -2.71
N ALA A 175 -20.39 -4.78 -1.51
CA ALA A 175 -19.14 -4.15 -1.14
C ALA A 175 -17.97 -4.66 -2.00
N GLU A 176 -17.91 -5.97 -2.26
CA GLU A 176 -16.91 -6.56 -3.17
C GLU A 176 -17.03 -6.00 -4.59
N GLN A 177 -18.24 -5.95 -5.14
CA GLN A 177 -18.47 -5.38 -6.46
C GLN A 177 -18.13 -3.89 -6.51
N ALA A 178 -18.49 -3.11 -5.48
CA ALA A 178 -18.17 -1.69 -5.41
C ALA A 178 -16.65 -1.46 -5.39
N ALA A 179 -15.90 -2.28 -4.63
CA ALA A 179 -14.45 -2.23 -4.58
C ALA A 179 -13.81 -2.58 -5.94
N MET A 180 -14.28 -3.66 -6.60
CA MET A 180 -13.79 -4.05 -7.93
C MET A 180 -14.08 -2.98 -8.98
N ARG A 181 -15.30 -2.43 -8.98
CA ARG A 181 -15.69 -1.34 -9.90
C ARG A 181 -14.80 -0.13 -9.72
N ARG A 182 -14.54 0.31 -8.48
CA ARG A 182 -13.64 1.45 -8.22
C ARG A 182 -12.24 1.22 -8.79
N GLY A 183 -11.69 0.02 -8.66
CA GLY A 183 -10.39 -0.34 -9.25
C GLY A 183 -10.40 -0.32 -10.79
N HIS A 184 -11.45 -0.87 -11.39
CA HIS A 184 -11.62 -0.85 -12.85
C HIS A 184 -11.80 0.57 -13.39
N ASP A 185 -12.65 1.37 -12.74
CA ASP A 185 -12.95 2.75 -13.15
C ASP A 185 -11.69 3.63 -13.06
N TRP A 186 -10.83 3.41 -12.07
CA TRP A 186 -9.55 4.12 -11.98
C TRP A 186 -8.66 3.86 -13.21
N MET A 187 -8.50 2.60 -13.60
CA MET A 187 -7.75 2.22 -14.81
C MET A 187 -8.43 2.73 -16.08
N LEU A 188 -9.76 2.66 -16.13
CA LEU A 188 -10.55 3.12 -17.27
C LEU A 188 -10.43 4.62 -17.47
N GLY A 189 -10.49 5.41 -16.40
CA GLY A 189 -10.34 6.86 -16.43
C GLY A 189 -8.99 7.29 -17.02
N TYR A 190 -7.89 6.62 -16.67
CA TYR A 190 -6.59 6.87 -17.32
C TYR A 190 -6.54 6.43 -18.78
N THR A 191 -7.12 5.26 -19.11
CA THR A 191 -7.12 4.71 -20.46
C THR A 191 -7.92 5.58 -21.44
N LEU A 192 -9.09 6.04 -21.01
CA LEU A 192 -9.97 6.91 -21.78
C LEU A 192 -9.59 8.39 -21.67
N ARG A 193 -8.65 8.73 -20.79
CA ARG A 193 -8.29 10.12 -20.44
C ARG A 193 -9.51 10.93 -19.97
N ASP A 194 -10.35 10.30 -19.15
CA ASP A 194 -11.60 10.86 -18.66
C ASP A 194 -11.49 11.23 -17.18
N GLN A 195 -11.45 12.55 -16.90
CA GLN A 195 -11.35 13.07 -15.55
C GLN A 195 -12.62 12.81 -14.73
N SER A 196 -13.79 12.76 -15.36
CA SER A 196 -15.06 12.52 -14.66
C SER A 196 -15.10 11.11 -14.07
N VAL A 197 -14.60 10.12 -14.82
CA VAL A 197 -14.46 8.73 -14.36
C VAL A 197 -13.39 8.63 -13.26
N LEU A 198 -12.28 9.36 -13.37
CA LEU A 198 -11.29 9.38 -12.27
C LEU A 198 -11.88 10.01 -11.00
N ASN A 199 -12.63 11.09 -11.12
CA ASN A 199 -13.24 11.77 -9.98
C ASN A 199 -14.31 10.91 -9.31
N SER A 200 -15.06 10.08 -10.04
CA SER A 200 -16.05 9.16 -9.45
C SER A 200 -15.43 8.05 -8.59
N THR A 201 -14.10 7.84 -8.67
CA THR A 201 -13.40 6.87 -7.81
C THR A 201 -13.00 7.44 -6.45
N ARG A 202 -13.11 8.75 -6.27
CA ARG A 202 -12.69 9.47 -5.05
C ARG A 202 -13.87 9.67 -4.11
N LEU A 203 -13.58 9.78 -2.82
CA LEU A 203 -14.56 10.08 -1.80
C LEU A 203 -14.04 11.20 -0.91
N PRO A 204 -14.87 12.18 -0.53
CA PRO A 204 -14.47 13.18 0.42
C PRO A 204 -14.23 12.54 1.79
N GLY A 205 -13.38 13.19 2.59
CA GLY A 205 -13.08 12.76 3.95
C GLY A 205 -11.58 12.75 4.24
N ARG A 206 -11.26 12.38 5.48
CA ARG A 206 -9.89 12.29 5.95
C ARG A 206 -9.27 10.97 5.52
N SER A 207 -8.06 11.03 4.98
CA SER A 207 -7.27 9.86 4.58
C SER A 207 -5.82 9.99 5.02
N ALA A 208 -5.16 8.85 5.19
CA ALA A 208 -3.76 8.75 5.52
C ALA A 208 -3.10 7.77 4.55
N SER A 209 -1.84 8.05 4.23
CA SER A 209 -1.02 7.20 3.37
C SER A 209 0.42 7.22 3.86
N ALA A 210 1.11 6.08 3.75
CA ALA A 210 2.54 6.00 4.00
C ALA A 210 3.29 6.05 2.66
N GLY A 211 4.08 7.10 2.46
CA GLY A 211 4.84 7.33 1.24
C GLY A 211 6.03 6.38 1.12
N LEU A 212 5.89 5.30 0.37
CA LEU A 212 7.00 4.41 -0.01
C LEU A 212 7.73 4.90 -1.28
N GLY A 213 7.72 6.20 -1.54
CA GLY A 213 8.20 6.78 -2.80
C GLY A 213 7.07 7.03 -3.80
N ASN A 214 7.12 8.17 -4.48
CA ASN A 214 6.10 8.59 -5.43
C ASN A 214 6.48 8.08 -6.84
N PRO A 215 5.69 7.18 -7.47
CA PRO A 215 6.06 6.61 -8.76
C PRO A 215 6.30 7.66 -9.85
N ARG A 216 5.53 8.75 -9.85
CA ARG A 216 5.65 9.85 -10.82
C ARG A 216 6.96 10.62 -10.61
N LEU A 217 7.27 10.98 -9.37
CA LEU A 217 8.52 11.66 -9.05
C LEU A 217 9.72 10.73 -9.32
N ASN A 218 9.63 9.46 -8.95
CA ASN A 218 10.71 8.49 -9.17
C ASN A 218 11.00 8.29 -10.66
N ALA A 219 9.95 8.18 -11.49
CA ALA A 219 10.12 8.10 -12.94
C ALA A 219 10.75 9.39 -13.51
N GLY A 220 10.36 10.56 -13.00
CA GLY A 220 10.97 11.83 -13.37
C GLY A 220 12.45 11.90 -12.98
N SER A 221 12.79 11.59 -11.73
CA SER A 221 14.17 11.60 -11.22
C SER A 221 15.06 10.59 -11.93
N ALA A 222 14.55 9.38 -12.21
CA ALA A 222 15.28 8.38 -12.99
C ALA A 222 15.66 8.89 -14.39
N ARG A 223 14.75 9.59 -15.08
CA ARG A 223 15.04 10.25 -16.37
C ARG A 223 16.00 11.45 -16.21
N GLY A 224 16.06 12.04 -15.04
CA GLY A 224 17.05 13.06 -14.67
C GLY A 224 18.42 12.50 -14.26
N GLY A 225 18.61 11.17 -14.31
CA GLY A 225 19.86 10.51 -13.91
C GLY A 225 19.99 10.21 -12.42
N ASP A 226 18.96 10.49 -11.62
CA ASP A 226 18.89 10.23 -10.18
C ASP A 226 17.75 9.24 -9.84
N PRO A 227 17.89 7.96 -10.18
CA PRO A 227 16.84 6.97 -9.98
C PRO A 227 16.55 6.64 -8.51
N MET A 228 17.41 7.07 -7.58
CA MET A 228 17.28 6.77 -6.14
C MET A 228 16.73 7.93 -5.32
N ALA A 229 16.48 9.11 -5.92
CA ALA A 229 16.00 10.31 -5.24
C ALA A 229 14.81 10.08 -4.28
N GLY A 230 13.82 9.30 -4.73
CA GLY A 230 12.61 9.01 -3.95
C GLY A 230 12.77 7.96 -2.85
N TYR A 231 13.97 7.39 -2.70
CA TYR A 231 14.30 6.36 -1.73
C TYR A 231 15.28 6.84 -0.65
N ARG A 232 15.48 8.15 -0.49
CA ARG A 232 16.23 8.71 0.65
C ARG A 232 15.63 8.25 1.97
N ILE A 233 16.48 7.86 2.93
CA ILE A 233 16.10 7.55 4.32
C ILE A 233 16.71 8.55 5.30
N ALA A 234 17.90 9.09 5.00
CA ALA A 234 18.62 9.97 5.89
C ALA A 234 17.84 11.28 6.11
N GLY A 235 17.63 11.64 7.37
CA GLY A 235 16.89 12.83 7.78
C GLY A 235 15.37 12.78 7.55
N VAL A 236 14.83 11.63 7.11
CA VAL A 236 13.38 11.46 6.94
C VAL A 236 12.74 11.24 8.30
N LYS A 237 11.97 12.22 8.77
CA LYS A 237 11.27 12.15 10.06
C LYS A 237 10.02 11.29 10.03
N SER A 238 9.25 11.40 8.96
CA SER A 238 8.01 10.66 8.77
C SER A 238 7.72 10.52 7.29
N ARG A 239 7.12 9.39 6.93
CA ARG A 239 6.56 9.13 5.60
C ARG A 239 5.04 9.19 5.60
N LEU A 240 4.42 9.49 6.74
CA LEU A 240 2.99 9.64 6.84
C LEU A 240 2.56 10.94 6.16
N ALA A 241 1.60 10.83 5.24
CA ALA A 241 0.85 11.95 4.71
C ALA A 241 -0.61 11.79 5.10
N VAL A 242 -1.14 12.77 5.82
CA VAL A 242 -2.55 12.86 6.20
C VAL A 242 -3.18 13.96 5.36
N ASN A 243 -4.25 13.64 4.65
CA ASN A 243 -4.93 14.56 3.76
C ASN A 243 -6.41 14.60 4.12
N GLU A 244 -7.01 15.77 4.00
CA GLU A 244 -8.45 15.94 4.00
C GLU A 244 -8.86 16.30 2.58
N GLN A 245 -9.72 15.48 1.99
CA GLN A 245 -10.22 15.69 0.64
C GLN A 245 -11.65 16.24 0.73
N THR A 246 -11.85 17.45 0.22
CA THR A 246 -13.19 18.02 0.07
C THR A 246 -13.77 17.67 -1.30
N GLN A 247 -15.09 17.85 -1.47
CA GLN A 247 -15.71 17.70 -2.78
C GLN A 247 -15.13 18.71 -3.79
N ALA A 248 -14.83 19.93 -3.35
CA ALA A 248 -14.21 20.94 -4.20
C ALA A 248 -12.82 20.49 -4.70
N ASP A 249 -12.03 19.81 -3.85
CA ASP A 249 -10.72 19.27 -4.26
C ASP A 249 -10.86 18.12 -5.29
N ILE A 250 -11.91 17.32 -5.17
CA ILE A 250 -12.22 16.26 -6.15
C ILE A 250 -12.62 16.91 -7.47
N ASP A 251 -13.52 17.88 -7.45
CA ASP A 251 -14.03 18.55 -8.65
C ASP A 251 -12.93 19.34 -9.37
N ALA A 252 -11.99 19.92 -8.62
CA ALA A 252 -10.83 20.65 -9.15
C ALA A 252 -9.65 19.76 -9.56
N ALA A 253 -9.72 18.45 -9.29
CA ALA A 253 -8.61 17.55 -9.59
C ALA A 253 -8.37 17.40 -11.10
N ASP A 254 -7.09 17.45 -11.48
CA ASP A 254 -6.65 17.24 -12.86
C ASP A 254 -5.54 16.18 -12.90
N ALA A 255 -5.80 15.09 -13.62
CA ALA A 255 -4.81 14.07 -13.91
C ALA A 255 -3.72 14.57 -14.87
N ASN A 256 -3.92 15.73 -15.50
CA ASN A 256 -3.00 16.41 -16.38
C ASN A 256 -2.63 15.54 -17.58
N PHE A 257 -3.65 15.01 -18.25
CA PHE A 257 -3.52 14.16 -19.44
C PHE A 257 -2.67 14.77 -20.58
N PRO A 258 -2.65 16.10 -20.82
CA PRO A 258 -1.77 16.68 -21.82
C PRO A 258 -0.28 16.38 -21.58
N GLN A 259 0.20 16.49 -20.33
CA GLN A 259 1.59 16.16 -20.00
C GLN A 259 1.93 14.69 -20.19
N PHE A 260 0.95 13.79 -20.02
CA PHE A 260 1.14 12.36 -20.30
C PHE A 260 1.35 12.07 -21.79
N ALA A 261 0.80 12.90 -22.69
CA ALA A 261 1.03 12.75 -24.13
C ALA A 261 2.42 13.24 -24.55
N GLU A 262 2.99 14.20 -23.81
CA GLU A 262 4.33 14.76 -24.05
C GLU A 262 5.44 13.90 -23.46
N TRP A 263 5.15 13.11 -22.43
CA TRP A 263 6.10 12.13 -21.94
C TRP A 263 6.30 11.07 -23.01
N PRO A 264 7.51 10.94 -23.59
CA PRO A 264 7.73 9.94 -24.60
C PRO A 264 7.35 8.60 -23.99
N ALA A 265 6.36 7.94 -24.62
CA ALA A 265 6.10 6.54 -24.39
C ALA A 265 7.46 5.86 -24.50
N VAL A 266 8.00 5.37 -23.37
CA VAL A 266 9.13 4.46 -23.40
C VAL A 266 8.69 3.38 -24.37
N ALA A 267 9.40 3.31 -25.49
CA ALA A 267 9.05 2.56 -26.68
C ALA A 267 8.24 1.32 -26.31
N SER A 268 6.94 1.37 -26.57
CA SER A 268 6.23 0.14 -26.85
C SER A 268 7.07 -0.51 -27.95
N GLY A 269 7.64 -1.68 -27.65
CA GLY A 269 8.40 -2.48 -28.58
C GLY A 269 7.52 -2.81 -29.77
N SER A 270 7.43 -1.88 -30.72
CA SER A 270 6.86 -2.04 -32.03
C SER A 270 7.97 -1.66 -33.00
N GLY A 271 8.96 -2.54 -33.07
CA GLY A 271 9.74 -2.75 -34.29
C GLY A 271 8.87 -3.31 -35.41
N ILE A 272 7.66 -2.77 -35.61
CA ILE A 272 6.92 -2.89 -36.85
C ILE A 272 7.35 -1.67 -37.65
N THR A 273 8.43 -1.86 -38.40
CA THR A 273 8.72 -1.04 -39.57
C THR A 273 7.44 -0.89 -40.39
N PRO A 274 7.11 0.31 -40.89
CA PRO A 274 5.94 0.48 -41.74
C PRO A 274 6.18 -0.29 -43.04
N SER A 275 5.66 -1.51 -43.12
CA SER A 275 5.59 -2.24 -44.38
C SER A 275 4.67 -1.43 -45.28
N THR A 276 5.22 -0.96 -46.39
CA THR A 276 4.51 -0.28 -47.46
C THR A 276 3.27 -1.08 -47.84
N SER A 277 2.11 -0.46 -47.60
CA SER A 277 0.80 -1.00 -47.89
C SER A 277 0.63 -1.24 -49.40
N ARG A 278 0.93 -2.45 -49.86
CA ARG A 278 0.25 -3.01 -51.03
C ARG A 278 -1.17 -3.36 -50.59
N ARG A 279 -2.12 -2.53 -51.01
CA ARG A 279 -3.57 -2.75 -50.86
C ARG A 279 -3.93 -4.20 -51.26
N PRO A 280 -4.66 -4.97 -50.44
CA PRO A 280 -5.34 -6.15 -50.93
C PRO A 280 -6.49 -5.72 -51.83
N ARG A 281 -6.58 -6.33 -53.01
CA ARG A 281 -7.69 -6.15 -53.96
C ARG A 281 -8.99 -6.62 -53.31
N CYS A 282 -10.04 -5.83 -53.48
CA CYS A 282 -11.42 -6.23 -53.23
C CYS A 282 -11.72 -7.52 -54.01
N CYS A 283 -11.99 -8.61 -53.30
CA CYS A 283 -12.73 -9.74 -53.85
C CYS A 283 -14.20 -9.57 -53.43
N THR A 284 -15.03 -9.22 -54.40
CA THR A 284 -16.49 -9.25 -54.30
C THR A 284 -17.01 -10.70 -54.22
N PRO A 285 -17.95 -11.04 -53.33
CA PRO A 285 -18.70 -12.28 -53.45
C PRO A 285 -19.86 -12.10 -54.42
N ARG A 286 -19.83 -12.85 -55.52
CA ARG A 286 -20.91 -12.96 -56.51
C ARG A 286 -21.95 -13.95 -55.95
N TRP A 287 -23.09 -13.44 -55.49
CA TRP A 287 -24.26 -14.25 -55.18
C TRP A 287 -25.07 -14.47 -56.45
N THR A 288 -25.03 -15.68 -57.01
CA THR A 288 -25.98 -16.13 -58.05
C THR A 288 -27.06 -17.00 -57.41
N ARG A 289 -28.31 -16.59 -57.66
CA ARG A 289 -29.55 -17.27 -57.32
C ARG A 289 -29.60 -18.67 -57.93
N CYS A 290 -30.13 -19.64 -57.18
CA CYS A 290 -30.90 -20.76 -57.74
C CYS A 290 -32.31 -20.66 -57.12
N THR A 291 -33.30 -20.45 -57.98
CA THR A 291 -34.72 -20.61 -57.72
C THR A 291 -35.13 -22.06 -58.00
N CYS A 292 -36.10 -22.55 -57.22
CA CYS A 292 -36.99 -23.71 -57.40
C CYS A 292 -36.52 -24.88 -58.28
#